data_AF-A0A3E1DK11-F1
#
_entry.id   AF-A0A3E1DK11-F1
#
_cell.length_a   1.000
_cell.length_b   1.000
_cell.length_c   1.000
_cell.angle_alpha   90.00
_cell.angle_beta   90.00
_cell.angle_gamma   90.00
#
_symmetry.space_group_name_H-M   'P 1'
#
loop_
_entity.id
_entity.type
_entity.pdbx_description
1 polymer ?
#
loop_
_entity_poly.entity_id
_entity_poly.type
_entity_poly.pdbx_seq_one_letter_code
_entity_poly.pdbx_strand_id
1 'polypeptide(L)'
;MIFASNLIRPKSQESNSIGKKEDAVNYLVKPFAPLGAMDLYPKVKKMKSQPVDTTPFRVFKDWDIDFNGRKRNEHYNGAYGDEGINPGWLPQIERKPH
;
A
#
# COMPACT_ATOMS: atom_id res chain seq x y z
N MET A 1 -5.02 -3.14 0.56
CA MET A 1 -4.80 -3.82 1.86
C MET A 1 -5.65 -3.16 2.92
N ILE A 2 -6.27 -3.96 3.79
CA ILE A 2 -7.18 -3.47 4.82
C ILE A 2 -6.88 -4.24 6.11
N PHE A 3 -6.23 -3.58 7.06
CA PHE A 3 -5.97 -4.11 8.40
C PHE A 3 -6.71 -3.26 9.42
N ALA A 4 -7.57 -3.89 10.21
CA ALA A 4 -8.45 -3.18 11.13
C ALA A 4 -8.66 -4.00 12.42
N SER A 5 -8.96 -3.31 13.52
CA SER A 5 -9.22 -3.93 14.82
C SER A 5 -10.45 -4.85 14.78
N ASN A 6 -11.47 -4.44 14.03
CA ASN A 6 -12.61 -5.28 13.67
C ASN A 6 -12.47 -5.68 12.21
N LEU A 7 -12.67 -6.96 11.90
CA LEU A 7 -12.59 -7.45 10.53
C LEU A 7 -13.62 -6.74 9.65
N ILE A 8 -13.14 -6.03 8.63
CA ILE A 8 -14.03 -5.39 7.66
C ILE A 8 -14.43 -6.45 6.63
N ARG A 9 -15.74 -6.66 6.48
CA ARG A 9 -16.33 -7.52 5.45
C ARG A 9 -17.01 -6.64 4.38
N PRO A 10 -16.23 -6.02 3.47
CA PRO A 10 -16.83 -5.25 2.39
C PRO A 10 -17.58 -6.20 1.43
N LYS A 11 -18.57 -5.66 0.72
CA LYS A 11 -19.36 -6.41 -0.29
C LYS A 11 -18.51 -7.01 -1.41
N SER A 12 -17.32 -6.45 -1.68
CA SER A 12 -16.29 -7.06 -2.53
C SER A 12 -14.95 -7.03 -1.80
N GLN A 13 -14.33 -8.21 -1.68
CA GLN A 13 -12.99 -8.41 -1.13
C GLN A 13 -11.99 -8.77 -2.22
N GLU A 14 -12.41 -8.77 -3.49
CA GLU A 14 -11.59 -9.24 -4.60
C GLU A 14 -10.26 -8.48 -4.62
N SER A 15 -9.16 -9.24 -4.68
CA SER A 15 -7.79 -8.73 -4.75
C SER A 15 -7.31 -7.88 -3.57
N ASN A 16 -8.03 -7.86 -2.43
CA ASN A 16 -7.59 -7.22 -1.19
C ASN A 16 -6.93 -8.21 -0.21
N SER A 17 -5.74 -7.87 0.29
CA SER A 17 -5.21 -8.48 1.51
C SER A 17 -5.95 -7.90 2.72
N ILE A 18 -6.69 -8.74 3.44
CA ILE A 18 -7.48 -8.37 4.62
C ILE A 18 -6.99 -9.20 5.80
N GLY A 19 -6.77 -8.54 6.94
CA GLY A 19 -6.35 -9.19 8.18
C GLY A 19 -6.68 -8.36 9.40
N LYS A 20 -6.36 -8.89 10.59
CA LYS A 20 -6.44 -8.09 11.81
C LYS A 20 -5.35 -7.02 11.78
N LYS A 21 -5.54 -5.95 12.56
CA LYS A 21 -4.53 -4.90 12.71
C LYS A 21 -3.17 -5.52 13.04
N GLU A 22 -3.13 -6.41 14.02
CA GLU A 22 -1.88 -7.01 14.52
C GLU A 22 -1.14 -7.80 13.44
N ASP A 23 -1.85 -8.37 12.47
CA ASP A 23 -1.26 -9.15 11.38
C ASP A 23 -0.49 -8.28 10.37
N ALA A 24 -0.67 -6.96 10.36
CA ALA A 24 -0.03 -6.06 9.40
C ALA A 24 1.51 -6.19 9.40
N VAL A 25 2.11 -6.54 10.55
CA VAL A 25 3.57 -6.76 10.68
C VAL A 25 4.07 -7.92 9.84
N ASN A 26 3.22 -8.86 9.46
CA ASN A 26 3.58 -9.99 8.59
C ASN A 26 3.73 -9.58 7.12
N TYR A 27 3.17 -8.43 6.76
CA TYR A 27 3.11 -7.96 5.38
C TYR A 27 3.89 -6.67 5.13
N LEU A 28 4.04 -5.81 6.15
CA LEU A 28 4.65 -4.48 6.06
C LEU A 28 5.91 -4.39 6.93
N VAL A 29 6.83 -3.49 6.55
CA VAL A 29 8.14 -3.36 7.21
C VAL A 29 8.05 -2.88 8.67
N LYS A 30 7.45 -1.72 8.93
CA LYS A 30 7.27 -1.13 10.28
C LYS A 30 5.92 -0.38 10.38
N PRO A 31 4.78 -1.09 10.33
CA PRO A 31 3.47 -0.45 10.17
C PRO A 31 2.96 0.34 11.38
N PHE A 32 3.55 0.12 12.57
CA PHE A 32 3.13 0.76 13.82
C PHE A 32 4.21 1.64 14.45
N ALA A 33 5.33 1.86 13.76
CA ALA A 33 6.32 2.82 14.20
C ALA A 33 5.76 4.26 14.11
N PRO A 34 6.27 5.22 14.89
CA PRO A 34 5.86 6.61 14.79
C PRO A 34 6.19 7.19 13.41
N LEU A 35 5.52 8.29 13.03
CA LEU A 35 5.85 9.05 11.82
C LEU A 35 7.36 9.38 11.76
N GLY A 36 7.94 9.37 10.57
CA GLY A 36 9.38 9.46 10.34
C GLY A 36 10.12 8.12 10.48
N ALA A 37 9.53 7.13 11.15
CA ALA A 37 10.05 5.76 11.25
C ALA A 37 9.06 4.68 10.74
N MET A 38 7.79 5.06 10.57
CA MET A 38 6.74 4.23 10.00
C MET A 38 7.12 3.83 8.58
N ASP A 39 7.11 2.53 8.31
CA ASP A 39 7.40 2.00 6.99
C ASP A 39 6.28 1.06 6.56
N LEU A 40 5.42 1.57 5.67
CA LEU A 40 4.28 0.85 5.11
C LEU A 40 4.63 0.19 3.77
N TYR A 41 5.91 0.09 3.44
CA TYR A 41 6.34 -0.62 2.24
C TYR A 41 6.12 -2.14 2.38
N PRO A 42 5.63 -2.81 1.33
CA PRO A 42 5.41 -4.25 1.34
C PRO A 42 6.69 -5.06 1.56
N LYS A 43 6.60 -6.12 2.35
CA LYS A 43 7.64 -7.16 2.46
C LYS A 43 7.63 -8.07 1.23
N VAL A 44 8.81 -8.58 0.88
CA VAL A 44 9.03 -9.47 -0.27
C VAL A 44 8.06 -10.67 -0.26
N LYS A 45 7.40 -10.90 -1.39
CA LYS A 45 6.45 -12.00 -1.66
C LYS A 45 5.23 -12.05 -0.73
N LYS A 46 4.88 -10.94 -0.06
CA LYS A 46 3.72 -10.91 0.85
C LYS A 46 2.46 -10.29 0.26
N MET A 47 2.56 -9.49 -0.80
CA MET A 47 1.46 -8.63 -1.25
C MET A 47 1.23 -8.61 -2.77
N LYS A 48 1.44 -9.76 -3.43
CA LYS A 48 1.05 -9.91 -4.83
C LYS A 48 -0.46 -10.04 -4.95
N SER A 49 -1.04 -9.32 -5.89
CA SER A 49 -2.47 -9.31 -6.17
C SER A 49 -2.77 -9.53 -7.64
N GLN A 50 -3.99 -9.94 -7.93
CA GLN A 50 -4.48 -9.94 -9.31
C GLN A 50 -4.66 -8.49 -9.79
N PRO A 51 -4.41 -8.22 -11.09
CA PRO A 51 -4.74 -6.94 -11.70
C PRO A 51 -6.20 -6.54 -11.46
N VAL A 52 -6.43 -5.25 -11.30
CA VAL A 52 -7.77 -4.66 -11.17
C VAL A 52 -8.04 -3.75 -12.36
N ASP A 53 -9.31 -3.66 -12.80
CA ASP A 53 -9.67 -2.70 -13.85
C ASP A 53 -9.47 -1.27 -13.33
N THR A 54 -8.58 -0.55 -13.99
CA THR A 54 -8.20 0.83 -13.64
C THR A 54 -8.77 1.87 -14.60
N THR A 55 -9.54 1.44 -15.60
CA THR A 55 -10.14 2.33 -16.61
C THR A 55 -10.88 3.52 -15.98
N PRO A 56 -11.68 3.36 -14.90
CA PRO A 56 -12.37 4.48 -14.27
C PRO A 56 -11.45 5.53 -13.64
N PHE A 57 -10.21 5.17 -13.28
CA PHE A 57 -9.27 6.07 -12.58
C PHE A 57 -8.41 6.91 -13.53
N ARG A 58 -8.38 6.58 -14.83
CA ARG A 58 -7.53 7.26 -15.82
C ARG A 58 -7.85 8.74 -16.01
N VAL A 59 -9.00 9.20 -15.51
CA VAL A 59 -9.40 10.61 -15.51
C VAL A 59 -8.66 11.45 -14.47
N PHE A 60 -8.05 10.82 -13.46
CA PHE A 60 -7.33 11.52 -12.41
C PHE A 60 -5.87 11.70 -12.80
N LYS A 61 -5.33 12.89 -12.54
CA LYS A 61 -3.90 13.15 -12.70
C LYS A 61 -3.12 12.23 -11.76
N ASP A 62 -2.01 11.70 -12.26
CA ASP A 62 -1.08 10.83 -11.51
C ASP A 62 -1.76 9.58 -10.89
N TRP A 63 -2.88 9.13 -11.48
CA TRP A 63 -3.61 7.93 -11.02
C TRP A 63 -2.75 6.67 -11.00
N ASP A 64 -1.70 6.65 -11.83
CA ASP A 64 -0.75 5.55 -11.97
C ASP A 64 0.58 5.82 -11.25
N ILE A 65 0.62 6.75 -10.30
CA ILE A 65 1.82 7.06 -9.51
C ILE A 65 1.62 6.67 -8.05
N ASP A 66 2.56 5.91 -7.50
CA ASP A 66 2.57 5.50 -6.10
C ASP A 66 3.20 6.56 -5.17
N PHE A 67 3.23 6.30 -3.86
CA PHE A 67 3.77 7.28 -2.88
C PHE A 67 5.28 7.53 -3.03
N ASN A 68 5.99 6.63 -3.71
CA ASN A 68 7.40 6.78 -4.05
C ASN A 68 7.62 7.46 -5.42
N GLY A 69 6.55 7.88 -6.10
CA GLY A 69 6.64 8.49 -7.42
C GLY A 69 6.84 7.48 -8.54
N ARG A 70 6.64 6.18 -8.28
CA ARG A 70 6.85 5.12 -9.28
C ARG A 70 5.56 4.84 -10.03
N LYS A 71 5.71 4.45 -11.29
CA LYS A 71 4.59 3.98 -12.11
C LYS A 71 3.95 2.74 -11.49
N ARG A 72 2.63 2.67 -11.56
CA ARG A 72 1.83 1.57 -11.03
C ARG A 72 2.28 0.25 -11.67
N ASN A 73 2.48 -0.74 -10.82
CA ASN A 73 2.61 -2.14 -11.20
C ASN A 73 1.28 -2.85 -10.92
N GLU A 74 0.71 -3.49 -11.93
CA GLU A 74 -0.60 -4.16 -11.84
C GLU A 74 -0.63 -5.37 -10.90
N HIS A 75 0.52 -5.91 -10.54
CA HIS A 75 0.65 -7.03 -9.60
C HIS A 75 0.66 -6.60 -8.12
N TYR A 76 0.61 -5.30 -7.85
CA TYR A 76 0.63 -4.74 -6.49
C TYR A 76 -0.59 -3.83 -6.27
N ASN A 77 -1.28 -4.05 -5.15
CA ASN A 77 -2.42 -3.25 -4.74
C ASN A 77 -2.11 -2.49 -3.44
N GLY A 78 -2.22 -1.17 -3.49
CA GLY A 78 -1.99 -0.30 -2.34
C GLY A 78 -1.28 0.99 -2.72
N ALA A 79 -0.77 1.68 -1.69
CA ALA A 79 -0.04 2.95 -1.83
C ALA A 79 1.36 2.80 -2.44
N TYR A 80 1.88 1.59 -2.53
CA TYR A 80 3.21 1.26 -3.09
C TYR A 80 3.08 0.18 -4.15
N GLY A 81 3.78 0.36 -5.28
CA GLY A 81 3.74 -0.54 -6.44
C GLY A 81 4.84 -1.60 -6.47
N ASP A 82 5.54 -1.85 -5.36
CA ASP A 82 6.70 -2.74 -5.30
C ASP A 82 6.92 -3.22 -3.84
N GLU A 83 7.93 -4.06 -3.60
CA GLU A 83 8.23 -4.70 -2.31
C GLU A 83 9.72 -4.70 -1.96
N GLY A 84 10.04 -5.00 -0.69
CA GLY A 84 11.41 -5.13 -0.22
C GLY A 84 11.90 -3.91 0.57
N ILE A 85 12.95 -3.26 0.09
CA ILE A 85 13.53 -2.06 0.74
C ILE A 85 12.82 -0.84 0.17
N ASN A 86 12.24 -0.02 1.05
CA ASN A 86 11.55 1.21 0.63
C ASN A 86 12.56 2.21 0.04
N PRO A 87 12.47 2.56 -1.26
CA PRO A 87 13.39 3.49 -1.90
C PRO A 87 13.02 4.97 -1.67
N GLY A 88 11.86 5.25 -1.09
CA GLY A 88 11.30 6.60 -1.01
C GLY A 88 11.13 7.11 0.41
N TRP A 89 10.29 8.13 0.52
CA TRP A 89 10.13 8.88 1.76
C TRP A 89 9.21 8.13 2.72
N LEU A 90 9.64 8.00 3.96
CA LEU A 90 8.77 7.51 5.03
C LEU A 90 7.68 8.55 5.32
N PRO A 91 6.44 8.11 5.61
CA PRO A 91 5.39 8.98 6.10
C PRO A 91 5.85 9.83 7.28
N GLN A 92 5.78 11.15 7.11
CA GLN A 92 6.20 12.14 8.10
C GLN A 92 5.20 13.30 8.12
N ILE A 93 5.34 14.22 9.07
CA ILE A 93 4.44 15.38 9.19
C ILE A 93 4.74 16.39 8.08
N GLU A 94 6.02 16.59 7.73
CA GLU A 94 6.38 17.46 6.63
C GLU A 94 5.78 16.95 5.31
N ARG A 95 5.20 17.87 4.53
CA ARG A 95 4.83 17.57 3.16
C ARG A 95 6.08 17.38 2.33
N LYS A 96 6.09 16.30 1.54
CA LYS A 96 7.12 16.08 0.52
C LYS A 96 7.14 17.29 -0.43
N PRO A 97 8.31 17.87 -0.72
CA PRO A 97 8.43 18.91 -1.74
C PRO A 97 7.95 18.36 -3.09
N HIS A 98 7.13 19.14 -3.80
CA HIS A 98 6.61 18.81 -5.13
C HIS A 98 7.64 19.13 -6.21
#